data_AF-A0A101WHI6-F1
#
_entry.id   AF-A0A101WHI6-F1
#
_cell.length_a   1.000
_cell.length_b   1.000
_cell.length_c   1.000
_cell.angle_alpha   90.00
_cell.angle_beta   90.00
_cell.angle_gamma   90.00
#
_symmetry.space_group_name_H-M   'P 1'
#
loop_
_entity.id
_entity.type
_entity.pdbx_description
1 polymer ?
#
loop_
_entity_poly.entity_id
_entity_poly.type
_entity_poly.pdbx_seq_one_letter_code
_entity_poly.pdbx_strand_id
1 'polypeptide(L)'
;MYSMSRKIKWASIRIFYYLNIAMTILTGGLFIYIMAPYTSYMFFNDLAFWKYLKYYPGLIRQLYRIIAFWIFDPNYRGMYAQPLTSPPSIGPDRNKIKLSAEWQKEENDCGNCINCCIKIKCPLIDHDRNLCLSYNTVYWRYFSCGCYPVSQQQIDYYDCPKWEMEGKRLEKKLDPRYISNADTQKISN
;
A
#
# COMPACT_ATOMS: atom_id res chain seq x y z
N MET A 1 2.62 -21.94 8.90
CA MET A 1 3.72 -21.71 7.93
C MET A 1 3.29 -22.19 6.55
N TYR A 2 3.63 -21.47 5.47
CA TYR A 2 3.28 -21.87 4.09
C TYR A 2 4.26 -22.86 3.49
N SER A 3 3.78 -23.75 2.61
CA SER A 3 4.61 -24.72 1.89
C SER A 3 5.58 -24.05 0.91
N MET A 4 6.69 -24.73 0.61
CA MET A 4 7.72 -24.24 -0.32
C MET A 4 7.15 -23.95 -1.71
N SER A 5 6.28 -24.83 -2.23
CA SER A 5 5.59 -24.64 -3.51
C SER A 5 4.78 -23.33 -3.56
N ARG A 6 4.06 -22.98 -2.48
CA ARG A 6 3.30 -21.71 -2.42
C ARG A 6 4.22 -20.50 -2.43
N LYS A 7 5.32 -20.55 -1.66
CA LYS A 7 6.32 -19.46 -1.64
C LYS A 7 6.97 -19.25 -3.01
N ILE A 8 7.32 -20.34 -3.70
CA ILE A 8 7.85 -20.30 -5.07
C ILE A 8 6.85 -19.64 -6.01
N LYS A 9 5.58 -20.07 -5.98
CA LYS A 9 4.52 -19.46 -6.81
C LYS A 9 4.44 -17.94 -6.61
N TRP A 10 4.47 -17.46 -5.37
CA TRP A 10 4.38 -16.03 -5.08
C TRP A 10 5.63 -15.26 -5.49
N ALA A 11 6.80 -15.83 -5.28
CA ALA A 11 8.06 -15.25 -5.74
C ALA A 11 8.09 -15.14 -7.26
N SER A 12 7.67 -16.17 -7.99
CA SER A 12 7.64 -16.16 -9.45
C SER A 12 6.74 -15.05 -10.01
N ILE A 13 5.56 -14.82 -9.42
CA ILE A 13 4.65 -13.73 -9.83
C ILE A 13 5.34 -12.37 -9.64
N ARG A 14 5.99 -12.14 -8.49
CA ARG A 14 6.69 -10.88 -8.21
C ARG A 14 7.91 -10.67 -9.10
N ILE A 15 8.73 -11.71 -9.30
CA ILE A 15 9.90 -11.66 -10.18
C ILE A 15 9.47 -11.34 -11.61
N PHE A 16 8.48 -12.05 -12.14
CA PHE A 16 7.99 -11.80 -13.49
C PHE A 16 7.47 -10.36 -13.64
N TYR A 17 6.70 -9.87 -12.66
CA TYR A 17 6.26 -8.48 -12.66
C TYR A 17 7.42 -7.48 -12.63
N TYR A 18 8.43 -7.68 -11.78
CA TYR A 18 9.60 -6.79 -11.72
C TYR A 18 10.43 -6.81 -13.01
N LEU A 19 10.54 -7.96 -13.68
CA LEU A 19 11.15 -8.04 -15.01
C LEU A 19 10.36 -7.22 -16.04
N ASN A 20 9.02 -7.31 -16.03
CA ASN A 20 8.16 -6.50 -16.89
C ASN A 20 8.32 -5.00 -16.61
N ILE A 21 8.39 -4.61 -15.34
CA ILE A 21 8.63 -3.22 -14.94
C ILE A 21 10.01 -2.74 -15.41
N ALA A 22 11.06 -3.53 -15.22
CA ALA A 22 12.41 -3.20 -15.70
C ALA A 22 12.42 -2.96 -17.22
N MET A 23 11.81 -3.84 -18.01
CA MET A 23 11.68 -3.67 -19.46
C MET A 23 10.84 -2.45 -19.84
N THR A 24 9.78 -2.16 -19.08
CA THR A 24 8.96 -0.96 -19.27
C THR A 24 9.77 0.31 -19.03
N ILE A 25 10.62 0.34 -18.01
CA ILE A 25 11.50 1.48 -17.73
C ILE A 25 12.52 1.65 -18.86
N LEU A 26 13.21 0.57 -19.23
CA LEU A 26 14.25 0.60 -20.27
C LEU A 26 13.74 1.06 -21.64
N THR A 27 12.46 0.82 -21.93
CA THR A 27 11.81 1.18 -23.20
C THR A 27 11.04 2.51 -23.14
N GLY A 28 11.20 3.31 -22.08
CA GLY A 28 10.49 4.58 -21.96
C GLY A 28 8.98 4.42 -21.74
N GLY A 29 8.53 3.22 -21.37
CA GLY A 29 7.12 2.88 -21.18
C GLY A 29 6.51 2.05 -22.30
N LEU A 30 7.20 1.82 -23.43
CA LEU A 30 6.59 1.14 -24.59
C LEU A 30 6.31 -0.35 -24.35
N PHE A 31 7.14 -1.03 -23.56
CA PHE A 31 7.00 -2.47 -23.31
C PHE A 31 5.67 -2.85 -22.65
N ILE A 32 5.05 -1.93 -21.90
CA ILE A 32 3.74 -2.17 -21.28
C ILE A 32 2.64 -2.48 -22.33
N TYR A 33 2.76 -1.94 -23.54
CA TYR A 33 1.83 -2.16 -24.64
C TYR A 33 2.06 -3.49 -25.36
N ILE A 34 3.31 -3.98 -25.38
CA ILE A 34 3.64 -5.34 -25.86
C ILE A 34 3.00 -6.36 -24.91
N MET A 35 3.06 -6.09 -23.62
CA MET A 35 2.45 -6.92 -22.57
C MET A 35 1.02 -6.49 -22.23
N ALA A 36 0.28 -5.90 -23.18
CA ALA A 36 -1.02 -5.27 -22.96
C ALA A 36 -2.07 -6.20 -22.29
N PRO A 37 -2.33 -7.44 -22.79
CA PRO A 37 -3.29 -8.33 -22.13
C PRO A 37 -2.85 -8.72 -20.72
N TYR A 38 -1.57 -9.02 -20.54
CA TYR A 38 -1.00 -9.38 -19.23
C TYR A 38 -1.12 -8.22 -18.23
N THR A 39 -0.72 -7.02 -18.63
CA THR A 39 -0.77 -5.82 -17.78
C THR A 39 -2.21 -5.45 -17.45
N SER A 40 -3.14 -5.59 -18.40
CA SER A 40 -4.58 -5.39 -18.17
C SER A 40 -5.09 -6.37 -17.11
N TYR A 41 -4.74 -7.66 -17.24
CA TYR A 41 -5.10 -8.66 -16.24
C TYR A 41 -4.49 -8.36 -14.86
N MET A 42 -3.23 -7.91 -14.81
CA MET A 42 -2.57 -7.58 -13.55
C MET A 42 -3.28 -6.44 -12.80
N PHE A 43 -3.67 -5.38 -13.49
CA PHE A 43 -4.25 -4.18 -12.86
C PHE A 43 -5.77 -4.19 -12.75
N PHE A 44 -6.48 -4.98 -13.56
CA PHE A 44 -7.95 -4.96 -13.67
C PHE A 44 -8.61 -6.35 -13.61
N ASN A 45 -7.85 -7.45 -13.47
CA ASN A 45 -8.32 -8.84 -13.59
C ASN A 45 -9.09 -9.13 -14.90
N ASP A 46 -8.80 -8.35 -15.95
CA ASP A 46 -9.51 -8.40 -17.23
C ASP A 46 -8.48 -8.33 -18.37
N LEU A 47 -8.56 -9.24 -19.34
CA LEU A 47 -7.64 -9.29 -20.48
C LEU A 47 -7.98 -8.25 -21.55
N ALA A 48 -9.14 -7.60 -21.48
CA ALA A 48 -9.61 -6.62 -22.44
C ALA A 48 -8.88 -5.27 -22.35
N PHE A 49 -7.60 -5.26 -22.73
CA PHE A 49 -6.71 -4.10 -22.70
C PHE A 49 -7.34 -2.81 -23.25
N TRP A 50 -8.02 -2.90 -24.40
CA TRP A 50 -8.61 -1.75 -25.08
C TRP A 50 -9.59 -0.96 -24.21
N LYS A 51 -10.29 -1.62 -23.30
CA LYS A 51 -11.21 -1.00 -22.33
C LYS A 51 -10.47 -0.08 -21.34
N TYR A 52 -9.21 -0.37 -21.05
CA TYR A 52 -8.40 0.29 -20.03
C TYR A 52 -7.25 1.13 -20.61
N LEU A 53 -7.11 1.19 -21.93
CA LEU A 53 -6.03 1.92 -22.63
C LEU A 53 -5.83 3.34 -22.10
N LYS A 54 -6.92 4.05 -21.78
CA LYS A 54 -6.88 5.43 -21.25
C LYS A 54 -6.07 5.58 -19.95
N TYR A 55 -5.89 4.53 -19.14
CA TYR A 55 -5.15 4.59 -17.88
C TYR A 55 -3.64 4.41 -18.04
N TYR A 56 -3.19 3.84 -19.17
CA TYR A 56 -1.79 3.44 -19.37
C TYR A 56 -0.80 4.60 -19.36
N PRO A 57 -1.05 5.75 -20.01
CA PRO A 57 -0.18 6.91 -19.89
C PRO A 57 -0.02 7.39 -18.44
N GLY A 58 -1.11 7.33 -17.66
CA GLY A 58 -1.10 7.63 -16.22
C GLY A 58 -0.26 6.64 -15.42
N LEU A 59 -0.38 5.34 -15.72
CA LEU A 59 0.40 4.27 -15.06
C LEU A 59 1.90 4.40 -15.36
N ILE A 60 2.27 4.71 -16.59
CA ILE A 60 3.69 4.96 -16.95
C ILE A 60 4.22 6.16 -16.17
N ARG A 61 3.47 7.27 -16.13
CA ARG A 61 3.87 8.47 -15.35
C ARG A 61 4.01 8.14 -13.86
N GLN A 62 3.07 7.38 -13.31
CA GLN A 62 3.11 6.95 -11.92
C GLN A 62 4.34 6.07 -11.64
N LEU A 63 4.68 5.15 -12.54
CA LEU A 63 5.86 4.29 -12.41
C LEU A 63 7.13 5.13 -12.25
N TYR A 64 7.37 6.11 -13.12
CA TYR A 64 8.54 6.99 -13.00
C TYR A 64 8.52 7.84 -11.73
N ARG A 65 7.34 8.28 -11.29
CA ARG A 65 7.20 8.98 -10.00
C ARG A 65 7.56 8.08 -8.81
N ILE A 66 7.14 6.82 -8.82
CA ILE A 66 7.48 5.84 -7.78
C ILE A 66 8.99 5.56 -7.79
N ILE A 67 9.61 5.44 -8.96
CA ILE A 67 11.07 5.31 -9.10
C ILE A 67 11.77 6.53 -8.51
N ALA A 68 11.29 7.74 -8.82
CA ALA A 68 11.84 8.96 -8.24
C ALA A 68 11.71 8.95 -6.70
N PHE A 69 10.58 8.54 -6.14
CA PHE A 69 10.47 8.37 -4.68
C PHE A 69 11.44 7.32 -4.15
N TRP A 70 11.60 6.17 -4.83
CA TRP A 70 12.59 5.17 -4.44
C TRP A 70 14.03 5.69 -4.50
N ILE A 71 14.37 6.58 -5.43
CA ILE A 71 15.73 7.12 -5.55
C ILE A 71 15.96 8.27 -4.58
N PHE A 72 15.00 9.19 -4.42
CA PHE A 72 15.22 10.47 -3.74
C PHE A 72 14.59 10.57 -2.36
N ASP A 73 13.61 9.73 -2.01
CA ASP A 73 12.95 9.74 -0.70
C ASP A 73 13.39 8.52 0.13
N PRO A 74 14.32 8.69 1.08
CA PRO A 74 14.81 7.57 1.89
C PRO A 74 13.71 6.97 2.77
N ASN A 75 12.71 7.77 3.18
CA ASN A 75 11.60 7.28 3.98
C ASN A 75 10.73 6.34 3.15
N TYR A 76 10.45 6.69 1.88
CA TYR A 76 9.61 5.89 1.00
C TYR A 76 10.13 4.44 0.82
N ARG A 77 11.45 4.24 0.74
CA ARG A 77 12.08 2.91 0.57
C ARG A 77 11.69 1.94 1.68
N GLY A 78 11.56 2.43 2.91
CA GLY A 78 11.23 1.63 4.09
C GLY A 78 9.74 1.33 4.24
N MET A 79 8.87 1.98 3.47
CA MET A 79 7.43 1.94 3.76
C MET A 79 6.74 0.66 3.33
N TYR A 80 7.09 0.02 2.21
CA TYR A 80 6.40 -1.22 1.78
C TYR A 80 7.32 -2.14 0.96
N ALA A 81 8.50 -2.45 1.49
CA ALA A 81 9.34 -3.52 0.95
C ALA A 81 8.71 -4.89 1.25
N GLN A 82 8.05 -5.49 0.26
CA GLN A 82 7.46 -6.82 0.39
C GLN A 82 8.48 -7.90 -0.01
N PRO A 83 8.80 -8.86 0.89
CA PRO A 83 9.58 -10.04 0.52
C PRO A 83 8.97 -10.77 -0.69
N LEU A 84 9.82 -11.34 -1.55
CA LEU A 84 9.37 -12.08 -2.73
C LEU A 84 8.41 -13.22 -2.37
N THR A 85 8.62 -13.84 -1.21
CA THR A 85 7.88 -15.00 -0.71
C THR A 85 6.72 -14.64 0.23
N SER A 86 6.38 -13.36 0.38
CA SER A 86 5.21 -12.95 1.15
C SER A 86 3.92 -13.49 0.53
N PRO A 87 2.91 -13.90 1.33
CA PRO A 87 1.60 -14.23 0.79
C PRO A 87 0.99 -13.02 0.07
N PRO A 88 0.08 -13.24 -0.90
CA PRO A 88 -0.78 -12.16 -1.38
C PRO A 88 -1.62 -11.60 -0.22
N SER A 89 -1.80 -10.30 -0.18
CA SER A 89 -2.71 -9.64 0.75
C SER A 89 -4.15 -10.06 0.46
N ILE A 90 -4.82 -10.60 1.46
CA ILE A 90 -6.24 -11.00 1.41
C ILE A 90 -7.09 -10.08 2.29
N GLY A 91 -6.47 -9.44 3.29
CA GLY A 91 -7.11 -8.57 4.25
C GLY A 91 -6.12 -8.06 5.30
N PRO A 92 -6.59 -7.19 6.21
CA PRO A 92 -5.79 -6.68 7.31
C PRO A 92 -5.44 -7.78 8.32
N ASP A 93 -4.22 -7.75 8.85
CA ASP A 93 -3.80 -8.62 9.95
C ASP A 93 -4.29 -8.06 11.29
N ARG A 94 -5.37 -8.65 11.82
CA ARG A 94 -6.05 -8.18 13.04
C ARG A 94 -5.22 -8.30 14.31
N ASN A 95 -4.14 -9.08 14.28
CA ASN A 95 -3.21 -9.14 15.40
C ASN A 95 -2.27 -7.93 15.46
N LYS A 96 -2.20 -7.14 14.37
CA LYS A 96 -1.30 -5.99 14.23
C LYS A 96 -2.02 -4.68 14.13
N ILE A 97 -3.20 -4.67 13.53
CA ILE A 97 -3.98 -3.46 13.29
C ILE A 97 -5.45 -3.67 13.61
N LYS A 98 -6.07 -2.59 14.07
CA LYS A 98 -7.51 -2.47 14.23
C LYS A 98 -8.01 -1.22 13.51
N LEU A 99 -9.31 -1.18 13.30
CA LEU A 99 -9.99 0.00 12.79
C LEU A 99 -9.85 1.14 13.80
N SER A 100 -9.54 2.34 13.32
CA SER A 100 -9.51 3.54 14.17
C SER A 100 -10.88 3.81 14.76
N ALA A 101 -10.92 4.29 16.01
CA ALA A 101 -12.17 4.70 16.66
C ALA A 101 -12.85 5.88 15.96
N GLU A 102 -12.09 6.69 15.23
CA GLU A 102 -12.59 7.85 14.49
C GLU A 102 -13.17 7.46 13.13
N TRP A 103 -12.96 6.22 12.67
CA TRP A 103 -13.41 5.76 11.37
C TRP A 103 -14.93 5.54 11.33
N GLN A 104 -15.62 6.40 10.56
CA GLN A 104 -17.09 6.44 10.50
C GLN A 104 -17.72 5.50 9.47
N LYS A 105 -16.92 4.83 8.63
CA LYS A 105 -17.42 3.99 7.53
C LYS A 105 -17.24 2.51 7.83
N GLU A 106 -17.87 1.65 7.03
CA GLU A 106 -17.65 0.22 7.14
C GLU A 106 -16.17 -0.13 6.94
N GLU A 107 -15.74 -1.22 7.57
CA GLU A 107 -14.37 -1.71 7.50
C GLU A 107 -13.94 -2.07 6.07
N ASN A 108 -14.86 -2.61 5.28
CA ASN A 108 -14.61 -2.98 3.89
C ASN A 108 -14.65 -1.76 2.95
N ASP A 109 -15.12 -0.62 3.43
CA ASP A 109 -15.12 0.61 2.66
C ASP A 109 -13.70 1.16 2.57
N CYS A 110 -13.24 1.43 1.35
CA CYS A 110 -11.98 2.14 1.15
C CYS A 110 -12.08 3.58 1.67
N GLY A 111 -13.29 4.16 1.72
CA GLY A 111 -13.73 5.17 2.67
C GLY A 111 -12.91 6.45 2.78
N ASN A 112 -12.26 6.89 1.70
CA ASN A 112 -11.29 7.99 1.68
C ASN A 112 -9.92 7.66 2.32
N CYS A 113 -9.64 6.39 2.64
CA CYS A 113 -8.29 5.88 2.92
C CYS A 113 -7.49 5.77 1.62
N ILE A 114 -7.29 6.92 0.96
CA ILE A 114 -6.63 7.06 -0.33
C ILE A 114 -5.34 7.89 -0.24
N ASN A 115 -4.90 8.28 0.95
CA ASN A 115 -3.72 9.14 1.13
C ASN A 115 -2.46 8.54 0.50
N CYS A 116 -2.27 7.22 0.59
CA CYS A 116 -1.18 6.54 -0.11
C CYS A 116 -1.31 6.68 -1.64
N CYS A 117 -2.52 6.55 -2.18
CA CYS A 117 -2.83 6.69 -3.59
C CYS A 117 -2.66 8.14 -4.08
N ILE A 118 -3.08 9.14 -3.29
CA ILE A 118 -2.89 10.58 -3.55
C ILE A 118 -1.40 10.91 -3.61
N LYS A 119 -0.61 10.47 -2.63
CA LYS A 119 0.84 10.74 -2.54
C LYS A 119 1.58 10.27 -3.80
N ILE A 120 1.25 9.07 -4.27
CA ILE A 120 1.83 8.50 -5.50
C ILE A 120 1.13 8.93 -6.79
N LYS A 121 0.09 9.78 -6.72
CA LYS A 121 -0.74 10.21 -7.87
C LYS A 121 -1.28 9.02 -8.67
N CYS A 122 -1.94 8.10 -7.99
CA CYS A 122 -2.46 6.87 -8.57
C CYS A 122 -3.53 7.17 -9.65
N PRO A 123 -3.36 6.69 -10.90
CA PRO A 123 -4.31 6.91 -11.98
C PRO A 123 -5.52 5.96 -11.93
N LEU A 124 -5.52 5.02 -10.98
CA LEU A 124 -6.56 3.99 -10.83
C LEU A 124 -7.58 4.32 -9.73
N ILE A 125 -7.49 5.52 -9.15
CA ILE A 125 -8.55 6.04 -8.26
C ILE A 125 -9.66 6.60 -9.14
N ASP A 126 -10.87 6.08 -8.95
CA ASP A 126 -12.09 6.69 -9.46
C ASP A 126 -12.58 7.70 -8.40
N HIS A 127 -12.32 8.98 -8.65
CA HIS A 127 -12.71 10.07 -7.75
C HIS A 127 -14.22 10.32 -7.73
N ASP A 128 -14.93 9.98 -8.80
CA ASP A 128 -16.37 10.20 -8.91
C ASP A 128 -17.13 9.18 -8.07
N ARG A 129 -16.64 7.92 -8.07
CA ARG A 129 -17.26 6.81 -7.33
C ARG A 129 -16.57 6.51 -6.00
N ASN A 130 -15.44 7.16 -5.70
CA ASN A 130 -14.56 6.88 -4.57
C ASN A 130 -14.09 5.41 -4.51
N LEU A 131 -13.81 4.81 -5.67
CA LEU A 131 -13.42 3.40 -5.80
C LEU A 131 -11.99 3.24 -6.33
N CYS A 132 -11.31 2.18 -5.91
CA CYS A 132 -10.05 1.76 -6.51
C CYS A 132 -10.33 0.76 -7.63
N LEU A 133 -10.01 1.11 -8.89
CA LEU A 133 -10.21 0.26 -10.06
C LEU A 133 -9.32 -1.00 -10.04
N SER A 134 -8.27 -0.99 -9.22
CA SER A 134 -7.36 -2.12 -9.04
C SER A 134 -7.68 -2.94 -7.79
N TYR A 135 -8.75 -2.63 -7.06
CA TYR A 135 -9.05 -3.32 -5.80
C TYR A 135 -9.14 -4.84 -6.02
N ASN A 136 -8.48 -5.59 -5.13
CA ASN A 136 -8.51 -7.05 -5.13
C ASN A 136 -7.95 -7.73 -6.40
N THR A 137 -7.22 -6.99 -7.24
CA THR A 137 -6.52 -7.52 -8.42
C THR A 137 -5.21 -8.19 -8.07
N VAL A 138 -4.58 -8.88 -9.02
CA VAL A 138 -3.24 -9.46 -8.81
C VAL A 138 -2.25 -8.39 -8.38
N TYR A 139 -2.27 -7.21 -9.03
CA TYR A 139 -1.41 -6.09 -8.64
C TYR A 139 -1.66 -5.65 -7.20
N TRP A 140 -2.92 -5.44 -6.83
CA TRP A 140 -3.27 -5.01 -5.48
C TRP A 140 -2.84 -6.03 -4.42
N ARG A 141 -3.10 -7.32 -4.66
CA ARG A 141 -2.79 -8.38 -3.69
C ARG A 141 -1.29 -8.63 -3.51
N TYR A 142 -0.49 -8.52 -4.57
CA TYR A 142 0.92 -8.93 -4.50
C TYR A 142 1.90 -7.81 -4.16
N PHE A 143 1.50 -6.54 -4.32
CA PHE A 143 2.40 -5.39 -4.23
C PHE A 143 1.90 -4.34 -3.24
N SER A 144 2.67 -3.25 -3.11
CA SER A 144 2.49 -2.21 -2.08
C SER A 144 1.11 -1.53 -2.10
N CYS A 145 0.34 -1.62 -3.18
CA CYS A 145 -0.99 -0.99 -3.28
C CYS A 145 -2.05 -1.63 -2.37
N GLY A 146 -1.98 -2.93 -2.09
CA GLY A 146 -2.90 -3.64 -1.18
C GLY A 146 -2.24 -4.10 0.11
N CYS A 147 -1.09 -3.52 0.46
CA CYS A 147 -0.44 -3.79 1.73
C CYS A 147 -1.12 -2.99 2.85
N TYR A 148 -1.49 -3.69 3.91
CA TYR A 148 -1.96 -3.06 5.14
C TYR A 148 -0.77 -2.63 6.00
N PRO A 149 -0.91 -1.58 6.83
CA PRO A 149 0.15 -1.17 7.72
C PRO A 149 0.58 -2.30 8.67
N VAL A 150 1.88 -2.44 8.87
CA VAL A 150 2.52 -3.38 9.80
C VAL A 150 3.32 -2.65 10.89
N SER A 151 3.42 -1.32 10.81
CA SER A 151 4.08 -0.48 11.79
C SER A 151 3.42 0.91 11.88
N GLN A 152 3.58 1.57 13.03
CA GLN A 152 3.10 2.94 13.22
C GLN A 152 3.77 3.91 12.23
N GLN A 153 5.04 3.68 11.88
CA GLN A 153 5.77 4.52 10.93
C GLN A 153 5.06 4.58 9.57
N GLN A 154 4.44 3.50 9.11
CA GLN A 154 3.68 3.48 7.86
C GLN A 154 2.36 4.24 7.98
N ILE A 155 1.68 4.12 9.12
CA ILE A 155 0.46 4.88 9.42
C ILE A 155 0.79 6.38 9.38
N ASP A 156 1.85 6.80 10.09
CA ASP A 156 2.26 8.20 10.18
C ASP A 156 2.74 8.74 8.81
N TYR A 157 3.53 7.97 8.06
CA TYR A 157 4.09 8.41 6.78
C TYR A 157 3.04 8.69 5.69
N TYR A 158 1.94 7.93 5.72
CA TYR A 158 0.81 8.10 4.80
C TYR A 158 -0.35 8.85 5.42
N ASP A 159 -0.23 9.31 6.66
CA ASP A 159 -1.30 9.94 7.42
C ASP A 159 -2.58 9.10 7.34
N CYS A 160 -2.48 7.81 7.69
CA CYS A 160 -3.57 6.85 7.49
C CYS A 160 -4.65 7.01 8.58
N PRO A 161 -5.88 7.44 8.23
CA PRO A 161 -6.94 7.65 9.22
C PRO A 161 -7.70 6.37 9.58
N LYS A 162 -7.50 5.28 8.83
CA LYS A 162 -8.32 4.07 8.92
C LYS A 162 -7.79 3.06 9.94
N TRP A 163 -6.48 2.88 9.99
CA TRP A 163 -5.86 1.81 10.76
C TRP A 163 -5.05 2.37 11.92
N GLU A 164 -5.18 1.72 13.07
CA GLU A 164 -4.33 1.94 14.24
C GLU A 164 -3.61 0.64 14.59
N MET A 165 -2.43 0.75 15.20
CA MET A 165 -1.71 -0.43 15.68
C MET A 165 -2.45 -1.09 16.86
N GLU A 166 -2.64 -2.40 16.77
CA GLU A 166 -3.15 -3.23 17.86
C GLU A 166 -2.14 -3.21 19.02
N GLY A 167 -2.62 -3.00 20.25
CA GLY A 167 -1.76 -2.92 21.44
C GLY A 167 -1.13 -1.55 21.74
N LYS A 168 -1.26 -0.53 20.88
CA LYS A 168 -0.82 0.83 21.21
C LYS A 168 -1.86 1.59 22.05
N ARG A 169 -1.98 1.18 23.32
CA ARG A 169 -2.46 2.06 24.41
C ARG A 169 -1.40 2.33 25.49
N LEU A 170 -0.19 1.77 25.39
CA LEU A 170 0.74 1.79 26.54
C LEU A 170 2.04 2.57 26.38
N GLU A 171 2.44 3.06 25.19
CA GLU A 171 3.72 3.78 25.07
C GLU A 171 3.61 5.31 25.02
N LYS A 172 2.42 5.89 24.82
CA LYS A 172 2.25 7.36 24.80
C LYS A 172 1.93 7.98 26.17
N LYS A 173 1.85 7.19 27.25
CA LYS A 173 1.59 7.66 28.62
C LYS A 173 2.76 7.52 29.60
N LEU A 174 3.92 7.04 29.15
CA LEU A 174 5.11 6.83 29.99
C LEU A 174 6.38 7.31 29.29
N ASP A 175 6.39 8.52 28.72
CA ASP A 175 7.65 9.25 28.54
C ASP A 175 7.91 10.04 29.84
N PRO A 176 8.86 9.61 30.70
CA PRO A 176 9.20 10.33 31.93
C PRO A 176 9.76 11.73 31.68
N ARG A 177 10.04 12.13 30.42
CA ARG A 177 10.48 13.49 30.07
C ARG A 177 9.32 14.49 29.93
N TYR A 178 8.07 14.04 30.03
CA TYR A 178 6.87 14.89 29.95
C TYR A 178 5.97 14.81 31.20
N ILE A 179 6.54 14.48 32.37
CA ILE A 179 5.89 14.81 33.64
C ILE A 179 6.10 16.31 33.89
N SER A 180 5.18 17.13 33.38
CA SER A 180 5.07 18.51 33.84
C SER A 180 4.70 18.49 35.32
N ASN A 181 5.35 19.36 36.11
CA ASN A 181 5.25 19.55 37.56
C ASN A 181 3.85 19.94 38.12
N ALA A 182 2.75 19.42 37.57
CA ALA A 182 1.39 19.75 37.99
C ALA A 182 0.76 18.72 38.94
N ASP A 183 1.31 17.50 39.04
CA ASP A 183 0.66 16.41 39.80
C ASP A 183 1.28 16.13 41.18
N THR A 184 2.28 16.90 41.62
CA THR A 184 2.92 16.69 42.95
C THR A 184 2.20 17.39 44.11
N GLN A 185 1.03 18.00 43.89
CA GLN A 185 0.34 18.80 44.93
C GLN A 185 -0.99 18.21 45.45
N LYS A 186 -1.30 16.94 45.15
CA LYS A 186 -2.50 16.26 45.69
C LYS A 186 -2.23 15.06 46.61
N ILE A 187 -1.00 14.93 47.11
CA ILE A 187 -0.67 13.96 48.17
C ILE A 187 0.04 14.69 49.31
N SER A 188 -0.65 15.63 49.93
CA SER A 188 -0.38 16.17 51.27
C SER A 188 -1.43 17.24 51.58
N ASN A 189 -2.62 16.77 51.96
CA ASN A 189 -3.52 17.39 52.93
C ASN A 189 -4.68 16.44 53.20
#